data_AF-A0A1I7YBV9-F1
#
_entry.id   AF-A0A1I7YBV9-F1
#
_cell.length_a   1.000
_cell.length_b   1.000
_cell.length_c   1.000
_cell.angle_alpha   90.00
_cell.angle_beta   90.00
_cell.angle_gamma   90.00
#
_symmetry.space_group_name_H-M   'P 1'
#
loop_
_entity.id
_entity.type
_entity.pdbx_description
1 polymer ?
#
loop_
_entity_poly.entity_id
_entity_poly.type
_entity_poly.pdbx_seq_one_letter_code
_entity_poly.pdbx_strand_id
1 'polypeptide(L)'
;MSNLRVIKRLAAEVLKCGQRRVWLDPNEADALAGANSRQNIRRLARDGLILKKPTAVHSRYRARVMMEARRKGRHMGTGKRNGTRNARMPEKVLWIRRM
;
A
#
# COMPACT_ATOMS: atom_id res chain seq x y z
N MET A 1 -30.86 13.51 0.16
CA MET A 1 -29.44 13.10 0.13
C MET A 1 -29.17 12.33 -1.16
N SER A 2 -28.22 12.77 -1.97
CA SER A 2 -27.83 12.09 -3.22
C SER A 2 -27.05 10.80 -2.93
N ASN A 3 -27.32 9.74 -3.70
CA ASN A 3 -26.68 8.44 -3.50
C ASN A 3 -25.33 8.36 -4.22
N LEU A 4 -24.25 8.78 -3.53
CA LEU A 4 -22.88 8.81 -4.08
C LEU A 4 -22.18 7.44 -4.15
N ARG A 5 -22.85 6.34 -3.78
CA ARG A 5 -22.23 4.99 -3.76
C ARG A 5 -21.79 4.53 -5.15
N VAL A 6 -22.62 4.78 -6.16
CA VAL A 6 -22.34 4.38 -7.55
C VAL A 6 -21.13 5.14 -8.10
N ILE A 7 -21.07 6.46 -7.87
CA ILE A 7 -19.97 7.31 -8.29
C ILE A 7 -18.67 6.85 -7.65
N LYS A 8 -18.68 6.58 -6.34
CA LYS A 8 -17.50 6.11 -5.61
C LYS A 8 -16.99 4.76 -6.12
N ARG A 9 -17.90 3.85 -6.51
CA ARG A 9 -17.55 2.57 -7.14
C ARG A 9 -16.94 2.77 -8.53
N LEU A 10 -17.60 3.54 -9.39
CA LEU A 10 -17.12 3.78 -10.76
C LEU A 10 -15.80 4.56 -10.78
N ALA A 11 -15.63 5.54 -9.89
CA ALA A 11 -14.38 6.28 -9.74
C ALA A 11 -13.22 5.38 -9.29
N ALA A 12 -13.48 4.41 -8.41
CA ALA A 12 -12.48 3.43 -7.98
C ALA A 12 -12.00 2.56 -9.16
N GLU A 13 -12.93 2.10 -10.01
CA GLU A 13 -12.62 1.35 -11.23
C GLU A 13 -11.82 2.19 -12.24
N VAL A 14 -12.24 3.43 -12.49
CA VAL A 14 -11.59 4.34 -13.44
C VAL A 14 -10.18 4.73 -12.99
N LEU A 15 -9.98 5.03 -11.70
CA LEU A 15 -8.68 5.44 -11.12
C LEU A 15 -7.78 4.26 -10.72
N LYS A 16 -8.23 3.02 -10.99
CA LYS A 16 -7.56 1.76 -10.63
C LYS A 16 -7.12 1.78 -9.16
N CYS A 17 -8.04 2.08 -8.25
CA CYS A 17 -7.78 2.16 -6.82
C CYS A 17 -8.98 1.63 -6.01
N GLY A 18 -8.79 1.41 -4.71
CA GLY A 18 -9.90 1.03 -3.83
C GLY A 18 -10.78 2.23 -3.47
N GLN A 19 -12.07 2.00 -3.17
CA GLN A 19 -13.03 3.05 -2.82
C GLN A 19 -12.59 3.95 -1.65
N ARG A 20 -11.78 3.42 -0.71
CA ARG A 20 -11.22 4.21 0.41
C ARG A 20 -10.29 5.33 -0.06
N ARG A 21 -9.64 5.15 -1.22
CA ARG A 21 -8.70 6.10 -1.82
C ARG A 21 -9.37 7.12 -2.73
N VAL A 22 -10.64 6.93 -3.07
CA VAL A 22 -11.39 7.95 -3.82
C VAL A 22 -11.82 9.05 -2.85
N TRP A 23 -11.49 10.28 -3.20
CA TRP A 23 -12.01 11.48 -2.57
C TRP A 23 -12.96 12.17 -3.55
N LEU A 24 -14.08 12.64 -3.02
CA LEU A 24 -15.15 13.34 -3.73
C LEU A 24 -15.27 14.70 -3.06
N ASP A 25 -15.33 15.77 -3.84
CA ASP A 25 -15.52 17.12 -3.30
C ASP A 25 -16.91 17.25 -2.64
N PRO A 26 -16.99 17.60 -1.35
CA PRO A 26 -18.28 17.80 -0.68
C PRO A 26 -19.04 19.05 -1.14
N ASN A 27 -18.36 20.05 -1.72
CA ASN A 27 -18.99 21.30 -2.14
C ASN A 27 -19.75 21.15 -3.47
N GLU A 28 -19.30 20.21 -4.31
CA GLU A 28 -19.82 20.00 -5.66
C GLU A 28 -20.68 18.71 -5.74
N ALA A 29 -21.44 18.43 -4.68
CA ALA A 29 -22.22 17.20 -4.56
C ALA A 29 -23.31 17.06 -5.63
N ASP A 30 -23.86 18.18 -6.12
CA ASP A 30 -24.89 18.19 -7.16
C ASP A 30 -24.30 17.91 -8.55
N ALA A 31 -23.13 18.48 -8.87
CA ALA A 31 -22.38 18.16 -10.08
C ALA A 31 -21.97 16.69 -10.12
N LEU A 32 -21.62 16.12 -8.96
CA LEU A 32 -21.33 14.69 -8.82
C LEU A 32 -22.57 13.82 -9.03
N ALA A 33 -23.74 14.23 -8.55
CA ALA A 33 -24.97 13.43 -8.61
C ALA A 33 -25.43 13.10 -10.05
N GLY A 34 -25.10 13.95 -11.04
CA GLY A 34 -25.37 13.69 -12.46
C GLY A 34 -24.40 12.71 -13.14
N ALA A 35 -23.35 12.27 -12.46
CA ALA A 35 -22.25 11.50 -13.07
C ALA A 35 -22.49 9.98 -13.05
N ASN A 36 -23.37 9.51 -13.93
CA ASN A 36 -23.75 8.09 -14.01
C ASN A 36 -22.88 7.23 -14.96
N SER A 37 -22.03 7.86 -15.79
CA SER A 37 -21.19 7.17 -16.77
C SER A 37 -19.70 7.21 -16.41
N ARG A 38 -18.93 6.20 -16.86
CA ARG A 38 -17.47 6.18 -16.69
C ARG A 38 -16.77 7.32 -17.44
N GLN A 39 -17.34 7.79 -18.54
CA GLN A 39 -16.81 8.93 -19.29
C GLN A 39 -16.94 10.24 -18.50
N ASN A 40 -18.09 10.47 -17.87
CA ASN A 40 -18.30 11.65 -17.02
C ASN A 40 -17.36 11.64 -15.81
N ILE A 41 -17.15 10.48 -15.20
CA ILE A 41 -16.20 10.34 -14.07
C ILE A 41 -14.75 10.61 -14.49
N ARG A 42 -14.35 10.23 -15.72
CA ARG A 42 -13.02 10.60 -16.24
C ARG A 42 -12.87 12.11 -16.42
N ARG A 43 -13.94 12.78 -16.87
CA ARG A 43 -13.97 14.25 -16.98
C ARG A 43 -13.83 14.89 -15.60
N LEU A 44 -14.65 14.49 -14.63
CA LEU A 44 -14.60 15.00 -13.25
C LEU A 44 -13.26 14.72 -12.54
N ALA A 45 -12.62 13.60 -12.83
CA ALA A 45 -11.28 13.30 -12.32
C ALA A 45 -10.18 14.16 -12.96
N ARG A 46 -10.37 14.59 -14.22
CA ARG A 46 -9.47 15.53 -14.90
C ARG A 46 -9.67 16.96 -14.39
N ASP A 47 -10.92 17.32 -14.12
CA ASP A 47 -11.32 18.64 -13.61
C ASP A 47 -10.99 18.81 -12.10
N GLY A 48 -10.59 17.73 -11.42
CA GLY A 48 -10.10 17.76 -10.03
C GLY A 48 -11.15 17.55 -8.94
N LEU A 49 -12.42 17.36 -9.32
CA LEU A 49 -13.54 17.11 -8.41
C LEU A 49 -13.50 15.70 -7.78
N ILE A 50 -12.82 14.77 -8.45
CA ILE A 50 -12.58 13.41 -7.96
C ILE A 50 -11.07 13.18 -7.89
N LEU A 51 -10.56 12.90 -6.69
CA LEU A 51 -9.13 12.74 -6.45
C LEU A 51 -8.77 11.33 -5.96
N LYS A 52 -7.59 10.87 -6.36
CA LYS A 52 -6.96 9.66 -5.83
C LYS A 52 -6.08 10.02 -4.64
N LYS A 53 -6.57 9.78 -3.42
CA LYS A 53 -5.79 9.97 -2.20
C LYS A 53 -4.52 9.12 -2.22
N PRO A 54 -3.38 9.65 -1.72
CA PRO A 54 -2.19 8.84 -1.52
C PRO A 54 -2.47 7.72 -0.52
N THR A 55 -1.69 6.64 -0.61
CA THR A 55 -1.74 5.57 0.38
C THR A 55 -1.12 6.04 1.70
N ALA A 56 -1.61 5.51 2.82
CA ALA A 56 -0.91 5.66 4.09
C ALA A 56 0.53 5.15 3.96
N VAL A 57 1.49 5.95 4.41
CA VAL A 57 2.91 5.66 4.24
C VAL A 57 3.36 4.68 5.33
N HIS A 58 3.92 3.54 4.93
CA HIS A 58 4.63 2.64 5.83
C HIS A 58 6.14 2.88 5.72
N SER A 59 6.72 3.50 6.76
CA SER A 59 8.16 3.79 6.78
C SER A 59 9.00 2.52 6.90
N ARG A 60 10.04 2.43 6.06
CA ARG A 60 11.06 1.35 6.13
C ARG A 60 12.32 1.76 6.91
N TYR A 61 12.37 2.97 7.46
CA TYR A 61 13.56 3.51 8.11
C TYR A 61 14.08 2.61 9.24
N ARG A 62 13.24 2.27 10.22
CA ARG A 62 13.63 1.44 11.37
C ARG A 62 14.11 0.05 10.95
N ALA A 63 13.43 -0.56 9.97
CA ALA A 63 13.83 -1.86 9.43
C ALA A 63 15.21 -1.82 8.74
N ARG A 64 15.51 -0.74 7.99
CA ARG A 64 16.82 -0.55 7.35
C ARG A 64 17.93 -0.32 8.37
N VAL A 65 17.71 0.54 9.36
CA VAL A 65 18.67 0.79 10.45
C VAL A 65 18.98 -0.50 11.21
N MET A 66 17.96 -1.29 11.54
CA MET A 66 18.15 -2.58 12.20
C MET A 66 18.90 -3.58 11.32
N MET A 67 18.62 -3.63 10.01
CA MET A 67 19.33 -4.50 9.07
C MET A 67 20.81 -4.12 8.97
N GLU A 68 21.14 -2.83 8.91
CA GLU A 68 22.52 -2.35 8.90
C GLU A 68 23.25 -2.69 10.20
N ALA A 69 22.61 -2.49 11.36
CA ALA A 69 23.17 -2.86 12.65
C ALA A 69 23.43 -4.38 12.74
N ARG A 70 22.50 -5.21 12.25
CA ARG A 70 22.67 -6.68 12.19
C ARG A 70 23.79 -7.09 11.23
N ARG A 71 23.95 -6.39 10.10
CA ARG A 71 25.06 -6.63 9.16
C ARG A 71 26.41 -6.32 9.81
N LYS A 72 26.48 -5.32 10.69
CA LYS A 72 27.66 -5.02 11.55
C LYS A 72 27.83 -6.00 12.72
N GLY A 73 27.05 -7.08 12.79
CA GLY A 73 27.14 -8.12 13.84
C GLY A 73 26.38 -7.80 15.14
N ARG A 74 25.69 -6.66 15.23
CA ARG A 74 24.92 -6.28 16.43
C ARG A 74 23.59 -7.04 16.49
N HIS A 75 23.00 -7.17 17.68
CA HIS A 75 21.69 -7.81 17.89
C HIS A 75 21.58 -9.28 17.40
N MET A 76 22.69 -10.04 17.42
CA MET A 76 22.74 -11.46 16.99
C MET A 76 23.17 -12.44 18.11
N GLY A 77 23.18 -11.99 19.36
CA GLY A 77 23.52 -12.79 20.55
C GLY A 77 22.51 -13.92 20.84
N THR A 78 22.88 -14.88 21.69
CA THR A 78 22.11 -16.10 21.99
C THR A 78 20.65 -15.85 22.36
N GLY A 79 20.38 -14.87 23.22
CA GLY A 79 19.00 -14.52 23.62
C GLY A 79 18.12 -13.90 22.53
N LYS A 80 18.66 -13.56 21.35
CA LYS A 80 17.90 -13.10 20.17
C LYS A 80 17.78 -14.16 19.09
N ARG A 81 18.38 -15.33 19.30
CA ARG A 81 18.37 -16.45 18.36
C ARG A 81 17.14 -17.30 18.64
N ASN A 82 16.17 -17.24 17.74
CA ASN A 82 14.99 -18.10 17.80
C ASN A 82 15.11 -19.22 16.76
N GLY A 83 14.67 -20.42 17.12
CA GLY A 83 14.79 -21.64 16.30
C GLY A 83 16.15 -22.34 16.42
N THR A 84 16.21 -23.59 15.96
CA THR A 84 17.42 -24.42 16.01
C THR A 84 18.51 -23.92 15.04
N ARG A 85 19.76 -24.33 15.27
CA ARG A 85 20.89 -23.96 14.38
C ARG A 85 20.63 -24.37 12.94
N ASN A 86 20.17 -25.62 12.74
CA ASN A 86 19.88 -26.17 11.42
C ASN A 86 18.69 -25.46 10.74
N ALA A 87 17.69 -24.99 11.48
CA ALA A 87 16.58 -24.22 10.91
C ALA A 87 17.01 -22.84 10.40
N ARG A 88 17.96 -22.19 11.09
CA ARG A 88 18.44 -20.84 10.72
C ARG A 88 19.44 -20.86 9.58
N MET A 89 20.26 -21.89 9.49
CA MET A 89 21.16 -22.14 8.38
C MET A 89 21.34 -23.66 8.21
N PRO A 90 20.64 -24.28 7.25
CA PRO A 90 20.70 -25.72 7.08
C PRO A 90 22.10 -26.21 6.70
N GLU A 91 22.53 -27.31 7.32
CA GLU A 91 23.84 -27.92 7.08
C GLU A 91 24.04 -28.29 5.61
N LYS A 92 22.99 -28.81 4.96
CA LYS A 92 22.99 -29.11 3.52
C LYS A 92 23.33 -27.88 2.66
N VAL A 93 22.80 -26.70 2.99
CA VAL A 93 23.08 -25.47 2.22
C VAL A 93 24.53 -25.02 2.42
N LEU A 94 25.09 -25.21 3.62
CA LEU A 94 26.50 -24.93 3.87
C LEU A 94 27.41 -25.90 3.13
N TRP A 95 27.03 -27.18 3.03
CA TRP A 95 27.76 -28.20 2.27
C TRP A 95 27.81 -27.84 0.77
N ILE A 96 26.66 -27.51 0.17
CA ILE A 96 26.57 -27.10 -1.24
C ILE A 96 27.39 -25.83 -1.53
N ARG A 97 27.47 -24.86 -0.60
CA ARG A 97 28.27 -23.63 -0.79
C ARG A 97 29.77 -23.84 -0.64
N ARG A 98 30.19 -24.96 -0.05
CA ARG A 98 31.60 -25.30 0.20
C ARG A 98 32.21 -26.10 -0.95
N MET A 99 31.41 -26.97 -1.56
CA MET A 99 31.73 -27.66 -2.83
C MET A 99 31.64 -26.67 -3.99
#